data_AF-A0A821ERZ0-F1
#
_entry.id   AF-A0A821ERZ0-F1
#
_cell.length_a   1.000
_cell.length_b   1.000
_cell.length_c   1.000
_cell.angle_alpha   90.00
_cell.angle_beta   90.00
_cell.angle_gamma   90.00
#
_symmetry.space_group_name_H-M   'P 1'
#
loop_
_entity.id
_entity.type
_entity.pdbx_description
1 polymer ?
#
loop_
_entity_poly.entity_id
_entity_poly.type
_entity_poly.pdbx_seq_one_letter_code
_entity_poly.pdbx_strand_id
1 'polypeptide(L)'
;TTMGVNCDMSSSLCAIKQPCKNNGTCNGTHYSYDCSCPCGFNGTCNETSDSLFVCACLSGWQGVHCESMVNFCDNNPCLNNGVCRPLLENYTCECPGDCYCGRLCQISSPKTIMFKTISKSFAYISILAVAAVAMFVITMDMLKYCFGIDPTRGELKRIQREKQ
;
A
#
# COMPACT_ATOMS: atom_id res chain seq x y z
N THR A 1 -46.81 -26.86 0.77
CA THR A 1 -47.86 -27.04 1.79
C THR A 1 -49.13 -26.49 1.19
N THR A 2 -50.18 -27.29 1.16
CA THR A 2 -51.46 -26.86 0.58
C THR A 2 -52.18 -25.92 1.53
N MET A 3 -52.81 -24.88 0.97
CA MET A 3 -53.57 -23.87 1.70
C MET A 3 -55.03 -23.89 1.23
N GLY A 4 -55.91 -23.17 1.93
CA GLY A 4 -57.36 -23.16 1.66
C GLY A 4 -58.14 -24.09 2.58
N VAL A 5 -59.44 -23.83 2.71
CA VAL A 5 -60.37 -24.60 3.58
C VAL A 5 -60.44 -26.09 3.23
N ASN A 6 -60.10 -26.44 1.98
CA ASN A 6 -60.08 -27.83 1.49
C ASN A 6 -58.67 -28.32 1.12
N CYS A 7 -57.60 -27.61 1.50
CA CYS A 7 -56.22 -27.98 1.16
C CYS A 7 -55.98 -28.21 -0.35
N ASP A 8 -56.73 -27.50 -1.18
CA ASP A 8 -56.79 -27.60 -2.62
C ASP A 8 -55.87 -26.59 -3.33
N MET A 9 -55.42 -25.55 -2.63
CA MET A 9 -54.48 -24.58 -3.18
C MET A 9 -53.03 -25.03 -2.97
N SER A 10 -52.36 -25.40 -4.06
CA SER A 10 -50.92 -25.61 -4.07
C SER A 10 -50.20 -24.26 -4.00
N SER A 11 -49.75 -23.84 -2.82
CA SER A 11 -49.05 -22.56 -2.64
C SER A 11 -47.57 -22.70 -2.96
N SER A 12 -47.03 -21.79 -3.78
CA SER A 12 -45.62 -21.78 -4.17
C SER A 12 -44.71 -21.44 -2.99
N LEU A 13 -43.45 -21.89 -3.06
CA LEU A 13 -42.42 -21.57 -2.07
C LEU A 13 -42.21 -20.05 -1.91
N CYS A 14 -42.47 -19.28 -2.97
CA CYS A 14 -42.46 -17.81 -2.96
C CYS A 14 -43.46 -17.21 -1.97
N ALA A 15 -44.66 -17.78 -1.88
CA ALA A 15 -45.71 -17.27 -0.99
C ALA A 15 -45.48 -17.65 0.49
N ILE A 16 -44.84 -18.80 0.75
CA ILE A 16 -44.68 -19.33 2.12
C ILE A 16 -43.40 -18.81 2.77
N LYS A 17 -42.28 -18.84 2.02
CA LYS A 17 -40.94 -18.66 2.60
C LYS A 17 -40.31 -17.32 2.23
N GLN A 18 -40.85 -16.64 1.20
CA GLN A 18 -40.26 -15.44 0.59
C GLN A 18 -38.72 -15.57 0.47
N PRO A 19 -38.24 -16.57 -0.29
CA PRO A 19 -36.82 -16.94 -0.30
C PRO A 19 -35.93 -15.88 -0.97
N CYS A 20 -36.49 -15.04 -1.85
CA CYS A 20 -35.76 -13.97 -2.51
C CYS A 20 -35.46 -12.82 -1.53
N LYS A 21 -34.19 -12.41 -1.46
CA LYS A 21 -33.73 -11.29 -0.65
C LYS A 21 -33.71 -10.01 -1.49
N ASN A 22 -33.40 -8.87 -0.87
CA ASN A 22 -33.04 -7.65 -1.61
C ASN A 22 -34.14 -7.15 -2.57
N ASN A 23 -35.40 -7.30 -2.16
CA ASN A 23 -36.58 -6.93 -2.96
C ASN A 23 -36.72 -7.68 -4.31
N GLY A 24 -36.03 -8.82 -4.47
CA GLY A 24 -36.13 -9.71 -5.63
C GLY A 24 -37.56 -10.20 -5.86
N THR A 25 -38.01 -10.18 -7.11
CA THR A 25 -39.28 -10.77 -7.55
C THR A 25 -39.15 -12.29 -7.56
N CYS A 26 -39.98 -12.98 -6.79
CA CYS A 26 -39.96 -14.44 -6.71
C CYS A 26 -40.95 -15.06 -7.70
N ASN A 27 -40.42 -15.77 -8.70
CA ASN A 27 -41.20 -16.51 -9.69
C ASN A 27 -41.08 -18.01 -9.39
N GLY A 28 -42.12 -18.67 -8.87
CA GLY A 28 -41.99 -20.07 -8.45
C GLY A 28 -43.28 -20.88 -8.45
N THR A 29 -43.10 -22.19 -8.56
CA THR A 29 -44.13 -23.24 -8.48
C THR A 29 -44.13 -23.89 -7.09
N HIS A 30 -44.87 -25.00 -6.91
CA HIS A 30 -45.02 -25.68 -5.62
C HIS A 30 -43.69 -26.24 -5.05
N TYR A 31 -42.69 -26.53 -5.90
CA TYR A 31 -41.40 -27.12 -5.49
C TYR A 31 -40.15 -26.40 -6.02
N SER A 32 -40.30 -25.45 -6.94
CA SER A 32 -39.18 -24.72 -7.53
C SER A 32 -39.46 -23.22 -7.49
N TYR A 33 -38.42 -22.41 -7.36
CA TYR A 33 -38.51 -20.97 -7.47
C TYR A 33 -37.27 -20.41 -8.17
N ASP A 34 -37.48 -19.32 -8.89
CA ASP A 34 -36.47 -18.46 -9.49
C ASP A 34 -36.64 -17.05 -8.92
N CYS A 35 -35.53 -16.34 -8.72
CA CYS A 35 -35.53 -14.98 -8.21
C CYS A 35 -35.06 -14.03 -9.31
N SER A 36 -35.97 -13.21 -9.81
CA SER A 36 -35.65 -12.14 -10.74
C SER A 36 -35.40 -10.86 -9.94
N CYS A 37 -34.17 -10.35 -9.94
CA CYS A 37 -33.84 -9.12 -9.24
C CYS A 37 -34.43 -7.89 -9.97
N PRO A 38 -35.11 -6.96 -9.29
CA PRO A 38 -35.53 -5.71 -9.92
C PRO A 38 -34.31 -4.84 -10.24
N CYS A 39 -34.42 -4.01 -11.28
CA CYS A 39 -33.48 -2.92 -11.52
C CYS A 39 -33.44 -2.02 -10.28
N GLY A 40 -32.25 -1.70 -9.74
CA GLY A 40 -32.16 -0.80 -8.59
C GLY A 40 -31.02 -1.01 -7.59
N PHE A 41 -30.16 -2.01 -7.74
CA PHE A 41 -28.87 -2.01 -7.04
C PHE A 41 -27.91 -1.13 -7.84
N ASN A 42 -27.85 0.15 -7.47
CA ASN A 42 -26.98 1.19 -8.05
C ASN A 42 -26.61 0.96 -9.53
N GLY A 43 -27.61 0.82 -10.41
CA GLY A 43 -27.45 0.44 -11.80
C GLY A 43 -28.78 0.31 -12.55
N THR A 44 -28.70 0.23 -13.87
CA THR A 44 -29.84 0.11 -14.78
C THR A 44 -29.76 -1.22 -15.51
N CYS A 45 -30.83 -2.02 -15.56
CA CYS A 45 -30.82 -3.29 -16.30
C CYS A 45 -31.56 -3.15 -17.63
N ASN A 46 -30.93 -3.67 -18.69
CA ASN A 46 -31.47 -3.69 -20.05
C ASN A 46 -31.84 -5.13 -20.41
N GLU A 47 -33.02 -5.31 -21.00
CA GLU A 47 -33.43 -6.59 -21.60
C GLU A 47 -32.63 -6.83 -22.89
N THR A 48 -32.05 -8.02 -23.02
CA THR A 48 -31.44 -8.46 -24.28
C THR A 48 -32.40 -9.38 -25.04
N SER A 49 -32.20 -9.51 -26.35
CA SER A 49 -33.06 -10.23 -27.30
C SER A 49 -33.37 -11.69 -26.93
N ASP A 50 -32.54 -12.30 -26.06
CA ASP A 50 -32.63 -13.70 -25.63
C ASP A 50 -33.24 -13.89 -24.23
N SER A 51 -34.01 -12.90 -23.73
CA SER A 51 -34.60 -12.93 -22.38
C SER A 51 -33.57 -12.92 -21.23
N LEU A 52 -32.31 -12.54 -21.52
CA LEU A 52 -31.26 -12.36 -20.52
C LEU A 52 -31.25 -10.90 -20.03
N PHE A 53 -31.20 -10.72 -18.71
CA PHE A 53 -31.04 -9.40 -18.08
C PHE A 53 -29.56 -9.09 -17.88
N VAL A 54 -29.10 -7.98 -18.44
CA VAL A 54 -27.75 -7.45 -18.18
C VAL A 54 -27.89 -6.13 -17.42
N CYS A 55 -27.23 -6.02 -16.27
CA CYS A 55 -27.22 -4.80 -15.48
C CYS A 55 -25.98 -3.95 -15.80
N ALA A 56 -26.21 -2.69 -16.14
CA ALA A 56 -25.21 -1.65 -16.26
C ALA A 56 -25.06 -0.94 -14.91
N CYS A 57 -23.98 -1.23 -14.18
CA CYS A 57 -23.74 -0.64 -12.86
C CYS A 57 -23.39 0.85 -12.96
N LEU A 58 -23.86 1.63 -11.99
CA LEU A 58 -23.36 2.98 -11.73
C LEU A 58 -21.87 2.90 -11.35
N SER A 59 -21.15 3.99 -11.60
CA SER A 59 -19.76 4.15 -11.19
C SER A 59 -19.56 3.76 -9.72
N GLY A 60 -18.54 2.93 -9.47
CA GLY A 60 -18.24 2.45 -8.12
C GLY A 60 -18.94 1.14 -7.71
N TRP A 61 -19.76 0.53 -8.58
CA TRP A 61 -20.45 -0.73 -8.30
C TRP A 61 -20.09 -1.84 -9.32
N GLN A 62 -20.12 -3.09 -8.86
CA GLN A 62 -19.78 -4.29 -9.60
C GLN A 62 -20.63 -5.49 -9.14
N GLY A 63 -20.54 -6.59 -9.88
CA GLY A 63 -21.34 -7.80 -9.68
C GLY A 63 -22.38 -7.98 -10.77
N VAL A 64 -22.96 -9.18 -10.87
CA VAL A 64 -23.95 -9.52 -11.90
C VAL A 64 -25.21 -8.66 -11.76
N HIS A 65 -25.51 -8.25 -10.53
CA HIS A 65 -26.63 -7.41 -10.16
C HIS A 65 -26.17 -6.09 -9.54
N CYS A 66 -24.92 -5.67 -9.75
CA CYS A 66 -24.35 -4.46 -9.16
C CYS A 66 -24.47 -4.43 -7.62
N GLU A 67 -24.39 -5.60 -7.00
CA GLU A 67 -24.64 -5.82 -5.58
C GLU A 67 -23.45 -5.44 -4.68
N SER A 68 -22.26 -5.25 -5.27
CA SER A 68 -21.02 -5.00 -4.54
C SER A 68 -20.40 -3.67 -4.96
N MET A 69 -19.82 -2.93 -4.00
CA MET A 69 -18.97 -1.80 -4.35
C MET A 69 -17.65 -2.30 -4.96
N VAL A 70 -17.13 -1.56 -5.94
CA VAL A 70 -15.79 -1.80 -6.47
C VAL A 70 -14.78 -1.49 -5.37
N ASN A 71 -14.03 -2.50 -4.95
CA ASN A 71 -12.91 -2.27 -4.04
C ASN A 71 -11.66 -1.89 -4.84
N PHE A 72 -11.46 -0.58 -4.98
CA PHE A 72 -10.29 -0.03 -5.68
C PHE A 72 -8.94 -0.36 -5.00
N CYS A 73 -8.96 -0.96 -3.81
CA CYS A 73 -7.76 -1.42 -3.10
C CYS A 73 -7.42 -2.90 -3.32
N ASP A 74 -8.23 -3.70 -4.03
CA ASP A 74 -8.03 -5.16 -4.15
C ASP A 74 -6.64 -5.56 -4.67
N ASN A 75 -6.07 -4.75 -5.57
CA ASN A 75 -4.75 -5.01 -6.16
C ASN A 75 -3.58 -4.38 -5.37
N ASN A 76 -3.83 -3.85 -4.18
CA ASN A 76 -2.82 -3.14 -3.37
C ASN A 76 -2.01 -2.11 -4.17
N PRO A 77 -2.66 -1.07 -4.73
CA PRO A 77 -2.01 -0.12 -5.63
C PRO A 77 -0.96 0.79 -4.95
N CYS A 78 -0.98 0.87 -3.62
CA CYS A 78 -0.05 1.71 -2.85
C CYS A 78 1.33 1.04 -2.69
N LEU A 79 2.38 1.75 -3.07
CA LEU A 79 3.77 1.29 -2.98
C LEU A 79 4.41 1.62 -1.63
N ASN A 80 5.61 1.09 -1.37
CA ASN A 80 6.43 1.40 -0.19
C ASN A 80 5.66 1.28 1.14
N ASN A 81 4.84 0.23 1.27
CA ASN A 81 4.01 -0.04 2.44
C ASN A 81 2.96 1.05 2.74
N GLY A 82 2.50 1.78 1.71
CA GLY A 82 1.35 2.68 1.82
C GLY A 82 0.06 1.94 2.17
N VAL A 83 -0.78 2.57 3.02
CA VAL A 83 -2.09 2.03 3.38
C VAL A 83 -3.11 2.51 2.35
N CYS A 84 -3.79 1.58 1.69
CA CYS A 84 -4.85 1.90 0.74
C CYS A 84 -6.17 2.17 1.46
N ARG A 85 -6.82 3.29 1.15
CA ARG A 85 -8.19 3.57 1.58
C ARG A 85 -9.12 3.61 0.36
N PRO A 86 -10.15 2.73 0.31
CA PRO A 86 -11.11 2.76 -0.77
C PRO A 86 -12.01 3.99 -0.66
N LEU A 87 -12.36 4.57 -1.82
CA LEU A 87 -13.36 5.62 -1.99
C LEU A 87 -14.45 5.13 -2.95
N LEU A 88 -15.55 5.87 -3.06
CA LEU A 88 -16.71 5.49 -3.87
C LEU A 88 -16.37 5.20 -5.35
N GLU A 89 -15.44 5.95 -5.94
CA GLU A 89 -15.04 5.81 -7.35
C GLU A 89 -13.51 5.78 -7.54
N ASN A 90 -12.74 5.67 -6.47
CA ASN A 90 -11.28 5.76 -6.50
C ASN A 90 -10.69 5.15 -5.23
N TYR A 91 -9.40 5.39 -5.00
CA TYR A 91 -8.72 5.10 -3.75
C TYR A 91 -7.74 6.23 -3.42
N THR A 92 -7.32 6.30 -2.16
CA THR A 92 -6.18 7.10 -1.72
C THR A 92 -5.15 6.21 -1.05
N CYS A 93 -3.88 6.61 -1.16
CA CYS A 93 -2.79 5.97 -0.45
C CYS A 93 -2.31 6.87 0.67
N GLU A 94 -2.32 6.36 1.90
CA GLU A 94 -1.66 6.99 3.04
C GLU A 94 -0.22 6.48 3.08
N CYS A 95 0.72 7.38 2.77
CA CYS A 95 2.14 7.04 2.75
C CYS A 95 2.71 6.96 4.16
N PRO A 96 3.59 5.98 4.44
CA PRO A 96 4.13 5.80 5.77
C PRO A 96 5.15 6.89 6.09
N GLY A 97 4.80 7.70 7.08
CA GLY A 97 5.67 8.75 7.64
C GLY A 97 6.13 9.78 6.63
N ASP A 98 7.29 10.39 6.91
CA ASP A 98 7.85 11.48 6.10
C ASP A 98 8.74 10.98 4.95
N CYS A 99 8.84 9.67 4.72
CA CYS A 99 9.84 9.09 3.81
C CYS A 99 9.35 8.94 2.37
N TYR A 100 8.04 8.87 2.16
CA TYR A 100 7.44 8.62 0.86
C TYR A 100 6.26 9.55 0.60
N CYS A 101 6.04 9.93 -0.65
CA CYS A 101 4.95 10.79 -1.09
C CYS A 101 4.50 10.45 -2.52
N GLY A 102 3.52 11.21 -3.03
CA GLY A 102 2.87 10.96 -4.32
C GLY A 102 1.60 10.11 -4.19
N ARG A 103 0.82 10.05 -5.28
CA ARG A 103 -0.50 9.38 -5.29
C ARG A 103 -0.44 7.90 -4.88
N LEU A 104 0.65 7.21 -5.22
CA LEU A 104 0.87 5.79 -4.94
C LEU A 104 2.03 5.58 -3.95
N CYS A 105 2.48 6.62 -3.25
CA CYS A 105 3.66 6.58 -2.39
C CYS A 105 4.95 6.16 -3.12
N GLN A 106 5.03 6.42 -4.42
CA GLN A 106 6.13 6.03 -5.29
C GLN A 106 7.36 6.95 -5.19
N ILE A 107 7.18 8.17 -4.67
CA ILE A 107 8.21 9.19 -4.62
C ILE A 107 8.88 9.14 -3.25
N SER A 108 10.21 9.02 -3.20
CA SER A 108 10.95 9.19 -1.94
C SER A 108 11.02 10.67 -1.58
N SER A 109 10.79 11.00 -0.31
CA SER A 109 10.72 12.39 0.12
C SER A 109 12.08 13.10 -0.01
N PRO A 110 12.08 14.42 -0.26
CA PRO A 110 13.31 15.21 -0.30
C PRO A 110 14.11 15.10 1.01
N LYS A 111 13.42 15.00 2.15
CA LYS A 111 14.03 14.80 3.47
C LYS A 111 14.85 13.50 3.50
N THR A 112 14.31 12.40 3.00
CA THR A 112 15.01 11.11 2.96
C THR A 112 16.20 11.12 2.00
N ILE A 113 16.06 11.77 0.84
CA ILE A 113 17.18 11.96 -0.11
C ILE A 113 18.29 12.78 0.53
N MET A 114 17.95 13.90 1.17
CA MET A 114 18.90 14.77 1.87
C MET A 114 19.60 14.04 3.02
N PHE A 115 18.85 13.31 3.85
CA PHE A 115 19.41 12.52 4.95
C PHE A 115 20.39 11.45 4.44
N LYS A 116 20.05 10.76 3.34
CA LYS A 116 20.92 9.76 2.72
C LYS A 116 22.18 10.37 2.13
N THR A 117 22.08 11.55 1.51
CA THR A 117 23.23 12.28 0.97
C THR A 117 24.14 12.80 2.08
N ILE A 118 23.57 13.39 3.14
CA ILE A 118 24.30 13.88 4.30
C ILE A 118 25.02 12.71 5.01
N SER A 119 24.33 11.59 5.22
CA SER A 119 24.91 10.39 5.82
C SER A 119 26.11 9.85 5.03
N LYS A 120 26.02 9.83 3.69
CA LYS A 120 27.13 9.44 2.82
C LYS A 120 28.32 10.40 2.91
N SER A 121 28.06 11.71 2.97
CA SER A 121 29.11 12.72 3.11
C SER A 121 29.86 12.59 4.43
N PHE A 122 29.18 12.33 5.55
CA PHE A 122 29.85 12.09 6.84
C PHE A 122 30.73 10.84 6.81
N ALA A 123 30.23 9.75 6.23
CA ALA A 123 31.03 8.53 6.06
C ALA A 123 32.29 8.82 5.22
N TYR A 124 32.16 9.55 4.11
CA TYR A 124 33.28 9.92 3.26
C TYR A 124 34.31 10.81 3.97
N ILE A 125 33.87 11.83 4.70
CA ILE A 125 34.75 12.72 5.48
C ILE A 125 35.53 11.93 6.53
N SER A 126 34.87 10.99 7.23
CA SER A 126 35.53 10.16 8.25
C SER A 126 36.64 9.30 7.66
N ILE A 127 36.43 8.72 6.46
CA ILE A 127 37.43 7.90 5.77
C ILE A 127 38.64 8.75 5.36
N LEU A 128 38.41 9.95 4.79
CA LEU A 128 39.48 10.85 4.40
C LEU A 128 40.34 11.30 5.59
N ALA A 129 39.71 11.60 6.74
CA ALA A 129 40.41 11.97 7.95
C ALA A 129 41.33 10.85 8.45
N VAL A 130 40.83 9.60 8.50
CA VAL A 130 41.63 8.43 8.89
C VAL A 130 42.79 8.21 7.92
N ALA A 131 42.55 8.31 6.62
CA ALA A 131 43.59 8.18 5.61
C ALA A 131 44.67 9.26 5.73
N ALA A 132 44.28 10.52 5.98
CA ALA A 132 45.23 11.62 6.18
C ALA A 132 46.11 11.40 7.42
N VAL A 133 45.52 10.95 8.54
CA VAL A 133 46.28 10.62 9.75
C VAL A 133 47.24 9.45 9.50
N ALA A 134 46.78 8.39 8.83
CA ALA A 134 47.62 7.25 8.49
C ALA A 134 48.79 7.66 7.59
N MET A 135 48.54 8.47 6.56
CA MET A 135 49.57 9.00 5.68
C MET A 135 50.58 9.85 6.44
N PHE A 136 50.13 10.69 7.38
CA PHE A 136 51.03 11.47 8.23
C PHE A 136 51.91 10.59 9.13
N VAL A 137 51.35 9.54 9.75
CA VAL A 137 52.13 8.59 10.55
C VAL A 137 53.16 7.87 9.68
N ILE A 138 52.75 7.39 8.50
CA ILE A 138 53.65 6.72 7.55
C ILE A 138 54.77 7.66 7.10
N THR A 139 54.49 8.94 6.81
CA THR A 139 55.53 9.89 6.42
C THR A 139 56.47 10.19 7.58
N MET A 140 55.98 10.31 8.81
CA MET A 140 56.83 10.47 10.00
C MET A 140 57.74 9.25 10.22
N ASP A 141 57.22 8.03 10.08
CA ASP A 141 58.01 6.80 10.20
C ASP A 141 59.04 6.67 9.08
N MET A 142 58.66 7.00 7.83
CA MET A 142 59.58 7.02 6.70
C MET A 142 60.71 8.05 6.87
N LEU A 143 60.40 9.26 7.38
CA LEU A 143 61.42 10.27 7.67
C LEU A 143 62.41 9.80 8.73
N LYS A 144 61.90 9.13 9.77
CA LYS A 144 62.71 8.54 10.82
C LYS A 144 63.60 7.40 10.33
N TYR A 145 63.04 6.49 9.53
CA TYR A 145 63.74 5.28 9.07
C TYR A 145 64.75 5.58 7.96
N CYS A 146 64.37 6.36 6.95
CA CYS A 146 65.21 6.62 5.77
C CYS A 146 66.23 7.74 6.00
N PHE A 147 65.90 8.75 6.81
CA PHE A 147 66.74 9.94 6.99
C PHE A 147 67.26 10.12 8.42
N GLY A 148 66.83 9.30 9.38
CA GLY A 148 67.23 9.43 10.79
C GLY A 148 66.70 10.68 11.48
N ILE A 149 65.75 11.39 10.86
CA ILE A 149 65.18 12.63 11.36
C ILE A 149 63.97 12.29 12.24
N ASP A 150 64.10 12.50 13.55
CA ASP A 150 62.99 12.33 14.50
C ASP A 150 62.46 13.70 14.97
N PRO A 151 61.36 14.22 14.36
CA PRO A 151 60.82 15.52 14.70
C PRO A 151 60.26 15.59 16.13
N THR A 152 59.88 14.47 16.74
CA THR A 152 59.34 14.45 18.12
C THR A 152 60.43 14.58 19.19
N ARG A 153 61.68 14.24 18.85
CA ARG A 153 62.82 14.26 19.78
C ARG A 153 63.16 15.67 20.28
N GLY A 154 62.94 16.69 19.45
CA GLY A 154 63.17 18.10 19.82
C GLY A 154 62.14 18.62 20.84
N GLU A 155 60.87 18.33 20.60
CA GLU A 155 59.76 18.69 21.49
C GLU A 155 59.86 17.96 22.84
N LEU A 156 60.23 16.68 22.86
CA LEU A 156 60.43 15.92 24.11
C LEU A 156 61.48 16.57 25.03
N LYS A 157 62.60 17.04 24.44
CA LYS A 157 63.66 17.76 25.16
C LYS A 157 63.23 19.15 25.64
N ARG A 158 62.19 19.75 25.03
CA ARG A 158 61.61 21.03 25.45
C ARG A 158 60.67 20.82 26.65
N ILE A 159 59.73 19.88 26.53
CA ILE A 159 58.79 19.52 27.60
C ILE A 159 59.53 19.06 28.87
N GLN A 160 60.62 18.30 28.73
CA GLN A 160 61.44 17.89 29.88
C GLN A 160 62.12 19.06 30.59
N ARG A 161 62.45 20.14 29.87
CA ARG A 161 63.05 21.36 30.45
C ARG A 161 62.03 22.25 31.14
N GLU A 162 60.78 22.24 30.70
CA GLU A 162 59.68 23.01 31.34
C GLU A 162 59.13 22.35 32.61
N LYS A 163 59.34 21.03 32.77
CA LYS A 163 58.96 20.28 33.99
C LYS A 163 59.98 20.36 35.13
N GLN A 164 61.05 21.14 34.96
CA GLN A 164 62.17 21.27 35.88
C GLN A 164 62.22 22.69 36.44
#